data_AF-A0A822GCJ0-F1
#
_entry.id   AF-A0A822GCJ0-F1
#
_cell.length_a   1.000
_cell.length_b   1.000
_cell.length_c   1.000
_cell.angle_alpha   90.00
_cell.angle_beta   90.00
_cell.angle_gamma   90.00
#
_symmetry.space_group_name_H-M   'P 1'
#
loop_
_entity.id
_entity.type
_entity.pdbx_description
1 polymer ?
#
loop_
_entity_poly.entity_id
_entity_poly.type
_entity_poly.pdbx_seq_one_letter_code
_entity_poly.pdbx_strand_id
1 'polypeptide(L)'
;PTPYHVLTADNRCVWSCGQGTQPDTTTNECVCQDGYYETGTDQFGRRVCTICPKPYHVVTSDNRCVWSCGQGTQPDTTTNECVCQDGYYETGTDQFG
;
A
#
# COMPACT_ATOMS: atom_id res chain seq x y z
N PRO A 1 6.67 14.42 17.34
CA PRO A 1 7.11 13.27 16.51
C PRO A 1 8.02 12.36 17.34
N THR A 2 7.54 11.16 17.68
CA THR A 2 8.35 10.12 18.31
C THR A 2 9.51 9.76 17.37
N PRO A 3 10.74 9.54 17.89
CA PRO A 3 11.89 9.36 17.03
C PRO A 3 11.76 8.06 16.25
N TYR A 4 11.89 8.13 14.92
CA TYR A 4 11.98 6.97 14.01
C TYR A 4 13.23 6.11 14.23
N HIS A 5 13.98 6.40 15.29
CA HIS A 5 15.20 5.75 15.70
C HIS A 5 15.11 5.39 17.18
N VAL A 6 15.54 4.19 17.52
CA VAL A 6 15.63 3.70 18.90
C VAL A 6 17.00 3.11 19.16
N LEU A 7 17.43 3.15 20.43
CA LEU A 7 18.65 2.50 20.85
C LEU A 7 18.35 1.05 21.27
N THR A 8 19.07 0.09 20.70
CA THR A 8 18.98 -1.32 21.10
C THR A 8 19.79 -1.57 22.38
N ALA A 9 19.55 -2.71 23.04
CA ALA A 9 20.24 -3.07 24.29
C ALA A 9 21.77 -3.18 24.17
N ASP A 10 22.29 -3.38 22.96
CA ASP A 10 23.71 -3.39 22.60
C ASP A 10 24.22 -2.01 22.10
N ASN A 11 23.51 -0.91 22.42
CA ASN A 11 23.87 0.47 22.09
C ASN A 11 23.96 0.80 20.59
N ARG A 12 23.18 0.11 19.74
CA ARG A 12 23.07 0.47 18.31
C ARG A 12 21.85 1.34 18.08
N CYS A 13 22.00 2.39 17.27
CA CYS A 13 20.88 3.16 16.76
C CYS A 13 20.25 2.40 15.59
N VAL A 14 18.97 2.07 15.68
CA VAL A 14 18.23 1.35 14.63
C VAL A 14 16.93 2.07 14.31
N TRP A 15 16.46 1.87 13.08
CA TRP A 15 15.14 2.33 12.66
C TRP A 15 14.03 1.68 13.48
N SER A 16 13.06 2.49 13.89
CA SER A 16 11.82 2.07 14.55
C SER A 16 10.65 2.45 13.66
N CYS A 17 10.56 1.77 12.52
CA CYS A 17 9.44 1.92 11.59
C CYS A 17 8.25 1.06 12.04
N GLY A 18 7.04 1.60 11.89
CA GLY A 18 5.81 0.88 12.17
C GLY A 18 5.46 -0.11 11.06
N GLN A 19 4.37 -0.87 11.25
CA GLN A 19 3.93 -1.86 10.27
C GLN A 19 3.66 -1.21 8.89
N GLY A 20 4.11 -1.86 7.82
CA GLY A 20 3.92 -1.40 6.43
C GLY A 20 4.68 -0.12 6.07
N THR A 21 5.60 0.32 6.92
CA THR A 21 6.49 1.45 6.65
C THR A 21 7.92 0.97 6.36
N GLN A 22 8.72 1.85 5.76
CA GLN A 22 10.13 1.66 5.48
C GLN A 22 10.91 2.95 5.78
N PRO A 23 12.20 2.84 6.14
CA PRO A 23 13.08 3.99 6.26
C PRO A 23 13.21 4.78 4.95
N ASP A 24 13.10 6.09 5.03
CA ASP A 24 13.57 7.01 4.00
C ASP A 24 14.79 7.78 4.54
N THR A 25 15.97 7.44 4.03
CA THR A 25 17.23 8.06 4.43
C THR A 25 17.38 9.51 3.97
N THR A 26 16.55 9.97 3.04
CA THR A 26 16.56 11.34 2.53
C THR A 26 15.87 12.29 3.48
N THR A 27 14.69 11.91 3.96
CA THR A 27 13.89 12.68 4.92
C THR A 27 14.23 12.34 6.36
N ASN A 28 14.92 11.22 6.58
CA ASN A 28 15.21 10.65 7.88
C ASN A 28 13.94 10.26 8.67
N GLU A 29 12.89 9.83 7.94
CA GLU A 29 11.60 9.42 8.47
C GLU A 29 11.24 7.97 8.08
N CYS A 30 10.22 7.39 8.71
CA CYS A 30 9.60 6.16 8.21
C CYS A 30 8.39 6.49 7.33
N VAL A 31 8.45 6.15 6.04
CA VAL A 31 7.39 6.39 5.05
C VAL A 31 6.65 5.10 4.74
N CYS A 32 5.45 5.16 4.15
CA CYS A 32 4.77 3.94 3.69
C CYS A 32 5.61 3.23 2.62
N GLN A 33 5.55 1.90 2.60
CA GLN A 33 6.10 1.12 1.48
C GLN A 33 5.35 1.44 0.18
N ASP A 34 5.97 1.16 -0.97
CA ASP A 34 5.33 1.35 -2.26
C ASP A 34 4.01 0.55 -2.33
N GLY A 35 2.92 1.24 -2.71
CA GLY A 35 1.57 0.67 -2.74
C GLY A 35 0.85 0.60 -1.39
N TYR A 36 1.47 1.03 -0.29
CA TYR A 36 0.84 1.14 1.02
C TYR A 36 0.38 2.56 1.30
N TYR A 37 -0.69 2.71 2.09
CA TYR A 37 -1.23 3.99 2.54
C TYR A 37 -1.34 4.04 4.05
N GLU A 38 -1.21 5.24 4.62
CA GLU A 38 -1.29 5.46 6.06
C GLU A 38 -2.71 5.23 6.57
N THR A 39 -2.85 4.35 7.56
CA THR A 39 -4.13 4.05 8.23
C THR A 39 -4.18 4.53 9.67
N GLY A 40 -3.07 4.96 10.23
CA GLY A 40 -3.01 5.57 11.56
C GLY A 40 -1.66 5.40 12.21
N THR A 41 -1.66 5.30 13.54
CA THR A 41 -0.47 5.12 14.36
C THR A 41 -0.62 3.94 15.31
N ASP A 42 0.51 3.29 15.63
CA ASP A 42 0.55 2.24 16.63
C ASP A 42 0.62 2.79 18.07
N GLN A 43 0.64 1.91 19.07
CA GLN A 43 0.73 2.28 20.49
C GLN A 43 1.98 3.09 20.87
N PHE A 44 3.01 3.12 20.01
CA PHE A 44 4.24 3.89 20.19
C PHE A 44 4.21 5.22 19.40
N GLY A 45 3.07 5.53 18.77
CA GLY A 45 2.89 6.72 17.94
C GLY A 45 3.60 6.65 16.60
N ARG A 46 3.99 5.44 16.13
CA ARG A 46 4.64 5.27 14.82
C ARG A 46 3.60 5.11 13.74
N ARG A 47 3.87 5.66 12.55
CA ARG A 47 3.03 5.50 11.36
C ARG A 47 2.78 4.02 11.06
N VAL A 48 1.53 3.67 10.81
CA VAL A 48 1.10 2.36 10.32
C VAL A 48 0.54 2.55 8.93
N CYS A 49 1.05 1.76 7.99
CA CYS A 49 0.52 1.71 6.63
C CYS A 49 0.06 0.30 6.28
N THR A 50 -0.92 0.23 5.38
CA THR A 50 -1.49 -1.03 4.89
C THR A 50 -1.65 -0.98 3.38
N ILE A 51 -1.69 -2.14 2.74
CA ILE A 51 -2.15 -2.26 1.36
C ILE A 51 -3.67 -2.44 1.33
N CYS A 52 -4.30 -2.12 0.21
CA CYS A 52 -5.70 -2.47 0.01
C CYS A 52 -5.89 -3.99 0.09
N PRO A 53 -6.91 -4.47 0.82
CA PRO A 53 -7.21 -5.88 0.86
C PRO A 53 -7.67 -6.33 -0.52
N LYS A 54 -7.29 -7.54 -0.92
CA LYS A 54 -7.86 -8.14 -2.12
C LYS A 54 -9.40 -8.21 -1.97
N PRO A 55 -10.14 -7.83 -3.01
CA PRO A 55 -9.66 -7.67 -4.38
C PRO A 55 -9.34 -6.23 -4.83
N TYR A 56 -9.20 -5.29 -3.90
CA TYR A 56 -8.96 -3.88 -4.21
C TYR A 56 -7.47 -3.61 -4.41
N HIS A 57 -7.10 -2.85 -5.44
CA HIS A 57 -5.70 -2.65 -5.84
C HIS A 57 -5.23 -1.19 -5.72
N VAL A 58 -6.14 -0.22 -5.61
CA VAL A 58 -5.79 1.21 -5.59
C VAL A 58 -6.44 1.91 -4.41
N VAL A 59 -5.69 2.85 -3.82
CA VAL A 59 -6.17 3.77 -2.79
C VAL A 59 -6.49 5.10 -3.45
N THR A 60 -7.70 5.60 -3.25
CA THR A 60 -8.13 6.92 -3.71
C THR A 60 -7.60 8.03 -2.81
N SER A 61 -7.64 9.28 -3.26
CA SER A 61 -7.23 10.45 -2.48
C SER A 61 -8.03 10.68 -1.20
N ASP A 62 -9.22 10.09 -1.08
CA ASP A 62 -10.06 10.06 0.11
C ASP A 62 -9.89 8.76 0.93
N ASN A 63 -8.77 8.07 0.78
CA ASN A 63 -8.36 6.87 1.52
C ASN A 63 -9.32 5.67 1.40
N ARG A 64 -10.01 5.53 0.26
CA ARG A 64 -10.83 4.33 -0.03
C ARG A 64 -10.09 3.37 -0.93
N CYS A 65 -10.26 2.08 -0.66
CA CYS A 65 -9.77 1.02 -1.53
C CYS A 65 -10.76 0.74 -2.64
N VAL A 66 -10.30 0.80 -3.89
CA VAL A 66 -11.09 0.58 -5.09
C VAL A 66 -10.40 -0.39 -6.02
N TRP A 67 -11.20 -0.96 -6.92
CA TRP A 67 -10.69 -1.73 -8.04
C TRP A 67 -10.07 -0.80 -9.07
N SER A 68 -9.00 -1.26 -9.72
CA SER A 68 -8.33 -0.55 -10.80
C SER A 68 -8.59 -1.21 -12.15
N CYS A 69 -9.84 -1.53 -12.44
CA CYS A 69 -10.20 -2.15 -13.70
C CYS A 69 -10.20 -1.12 -14.84
N GLY A 70 -9.53 -1.45 -15.94
CA GLY A 70 -9.49 -0.64 -17.15
C GLY A 70 -10.84 -0.56 -17.87
N GLN A 71 -10.94 0.30 -18.88
CA GLN A 71 -12.15 0.42 -19.70
C GLN A 71 -12.55 -0.91 -20.34
N GLY A 72 -13.83 -1.27 -20.29
CA GLY A 72 -14.34 -2.54 -20.84
C GLY A 72 -14.04 -3.77 -19.98
N THR A 73 -13.44 -3.59 -18.79
CA THR A 73 -13.25 -4.67 -17.81
C THR A 73 -14.10 -4.43 -16.57
N GLN A 74 -14.36 -5.49 -15.82
CA GLN A 74 -15.09 -5.47 -14.57
C GLN A 74 -14.40 -6.36 -13.54
N PRO A 75 -14.62 -6.13 -12.25
CA PRO A 75 -13.99 -6.96 -11.24
C PRO A 75 -14.60 -8.36 -11.11
N ASP A 76 -13.76 -9.37 -11.08
CA ASP A 76 -14.12 -10.73 -10.68
C ASP A 76 -13.64 -11.00 -9.25
N THR A 77 -14.58 -11.02 -8.31
CA THR A 77 -14.29 -11.25 -6.88
C THR A 77 -13.86 -12.69 -6.57
N THR A 78 -13.98 -13.61 -7.52
CA THR A 78 -13.54 -15.02 -7.37
C THR A 78 -12.05 -15.14 -7.63
N THR A 79 -11.57 -14.53 -8.72
CA THR A 79 -10.15 -14.56 -9.12
C THR A 79 -9.35 -13.42 -8.48
N ASN A 80 -10.01 -12.36 -8.02
CA ASN A 80 -9.40 -11.08 -7.62
C ASN A 80 -8.68 -10.40 -8.79
N GLU A 81 -9.21 -10.55 -10.00
CA GLU A 81 -8.68 -9.96 -11.22
C GLU A 81 -9.77 -9.15 -11.93
N CYS A 82 -9.36 -8.28 -12.85
CA CYS A 82 -10.30 -7.60 -13.73
C CYS A 82 -10.48 -8.46 -14.99
N VAL A 83 -11.73 -8.74 -15.36
CA VAL A 83 -12.09 -9.56 -16.52
C VAL A 83 -12.89 -8.73 -17.52
N CYS A 84 -12.91 -9.13 -18.80
CA CYS A 84 -13.73 -8.44 -19.80
C CYS A 84 -15.23 -8.41 -19.41
N GLN A 85 -15.89 -7.28 -19.65
CA GLN A 85 -17.34 -7.19 -19.59
C GLN A 85 -17.99 -7.99 -20.72
N ASP A 86 -19.28 -8.30 -20.57
CA ASP A 86 -20.05 -8.98 -21.61
C ASP A 86 -19.99 -8.20 -22.94
N GLY A 87 -19.58 -8.89 -24.01
CA GLY A 87 -19.40 -8.29 -25.34
C GLY A 87 -18.04 -7.65 -25.58
N TYR A 88 -17.15 -7.61 -24.59
CA TYR A 88 -15.74 -7.25 -24.76
C TYR A 88 -14.86 -8.51 -24.85
N TYR A 89 -13.69 -8.37 -25.48
CA TYR A 89 -12.67 -9.40 -25.54
C TYR A 89 -11.29 -8.76 -25.42
N GLU A 90 -10.32 -9.50 -24.89
CA GLU A 90 -8.96 -9.01 -24.72
C GLU A 90 -8.29 -8.77 -26.08
N THR A 91 -7.83 -7.54 -26.31
CA THR A 91 -7.08 -7.17 -27.51
C THR A 91 -5.58 -6.98 -27.23
N GLY A 92 -5.17 -7.12 -25.97
CA GLY A 92 -3.80 -6.92 -25.48
C GLY A 92 -3.80 -6.55 -24.00
N THR A 93 -2.61 -6.56 -23.40
CA THR A 93 -2.34 -6.13 -22.02
C THR A 93 -1.96 -4.66 -21.99
N ASP A 94 -2.40 -3.91 -20.98
CA ASP A 94 -1.91 -2.55 -20.78
C ASP A 94 -0.53 -2.56 -20.07
N GLN A 95 -0.03 -1.38 -19.71
CA GLN A 95 1.26 -1.25 -18.99
C GLN A 95 1.23 -1.82 -17.56
N PHE A 96 0.06 -2.20 -17.06
CA PHE A 96 -0.17 -2.73 -15.73
C PHE A 96 -0.41 -4.25 -15.72
N GLY A 97 -0.50 -4.89 -16.90
CA GLY A 97 -0.58 -6.35 -17.08
C GLY A 97 -1.98 -6.82 -17.38
#